data_AF-A0A081DDN9-F1
#
_entry.id   AF-A0A081DDN9-F1
#
_cell.length_a   1.000
_cell.length_b   1.000
_cell.length_c   1.000
_cell.angle_alpha   90.00
_cell.angle_beta   90.00
_cell.angle_gamma   90.00
#
_symmetry.space_group_name_H-M   'P 1'
#
loop_
_entity.id
_entity.type
_entity.pdbx_description
1 polymer ?
#
loop_
_entity_poly.entity_id
_entity_poly.type
_entity_poly.pdbx_seq_one_letter_code
_entity_poly.pdbx_strand_id
1 'polypeptide(L)'
;MIQKIKSSYYKKATFKKILGMNQKNDGLINIHRYDVSNVGDLYCAPHQYFKELEGKYSDIFLYKRTDQKDRNQLVNDIVDNSLIIGGGGLLNRGSFTNQMKFYEKLAQQGKKTVLWGIGHNEKKSSLYGKINSYDVDVTKFGMAGTRDYKMPGEWLPCVSCLHELFDNSYKTTQEIGVIFHKKTIQQPSITSKFKEYPSTSNTVDLEGLINFIGRSEHIITDSYHAMYWSMLLGKKVAVIPNSSKFYDFKYDPVFTDFDNALKQVKNATIKDGLLEECRELNRNFAKRAFEYLEV
;
A
#
# COMPACT_ATOMS: atom_id res chain seq x y z
N MET A 1 -11.24 18.22 21.73
CA MET A 1 -11.34 19.30 20.71
C MET A 1 -9.99 19.98 20.46
N ILE A 2 -9.29 20.44 21.51
CA ILE A 2 -7.99 21.13 21.45
C ILE A 2 -6.90 20.34 20.70
N GLN A 3 -6.77 19.04 20.94
CA GLN A 3 -5.73 18.21 20.29
C GLN A 3 -5.95 18.06 18.78
N LYS A 4 -7.21 17.96 18.32
CA LYS A 4 -7.56 17.94 16.89
C LYS A 4 -7.26 19.29 16.22
N ILE A 5 -7.52 20.40 16.91
CA ILE A 5 -7.22 21.75 16.42
C ILE A 5 -5.70 21.96 16.30
N LYS A 6 -4.94 21.58 17.34
CA LYS A 6 -3.46 21.61 17.33
C LYS A 6 -2.88 20.78 16.18
N SER A 7 -3.38 19.55 15.96
CA SER A 7 -2.94 18.71 14.83
C SER A 7 -3.21 19.35 13.46
N SER A 8 -4.37 19.97 13.27
CA SER A 8 -4.72 20.68 12.03
C SER A 8 -3.82 21.91 11.78
N TYR A 9 -3.52 22.66 12.84
CA TYR A 9 -2.57 23.78 12.79
C TYR A 9 -1.16 23.31 12.41
N TYR A 10 -0.61 22.32 13.12
CA TYR A 10 0.74 21.80 12.83
C TYR A 10 0.85 21.21 11.43
N LYS A 11 -0.21 20.56 10.93
CA LYS A 11 -0.28 20.08 9.54
C LYS A 11 -0.05 21.21 8.55
N LYS A 12 -0.84 22.29 8.63
CA LYS A 12 -0.73 23.42 7.71
C LYS A 12 0.61 24.14 7.85
N ALA A 13 1.09 24.31 9.08
CA ALA A 13 2.35 24.98 9.36
C ALA A 13 3.55 24.22 8.78
N THR A 14 3.60 22.89 8.94
CA THR A 14 4.72 22.06 8.46
C THR A 14 4.80 22.07 6.93
N PHE A 15 3.68 21.87 6.23
CA PHE A 15 3.69 21.93 4.76
C PHE A 15 4.00 23.32 4.22
N LYS A 16 3.46 24.37 4.84
CA LYS A 16 3.80 25.75 4.47
C LYS A 16 5.29 26.05 4.68
N LYS A 17 5.88 25.56 5.77
CA LYS A 17 7.32 25.68 6.05
C LYS A 17 8.13 25.02 4.94
N ILE A 18 7.85 23.75 4.61
CA ILE A 18 8.59 23.02 3.57
C ILE A 18 8.48 23.72 2.21
N LEU A 19 7.28 24.11 1.79
CA LEU A 19 7.05 24.80 0.50
C LEU A 19 7.74 26.18 0.39
N GLY A 20 8.13 26.79 1.52
CA GLY A 20 8.83 28.07 1.55
C GLY A 20 10.35 27.93 1.66
N MET A 21 10.88 26.71 1.79
CA MET A 21 12.32 26.45 1.89
C MET A 21 12.89 26.16 0.49
N ASN A 22 14.18 26.47 0.31
CA ASN A 22 14.90 26.07 -0.89
C ASN A 22 14.98 24.54 -0.96
N GLN A 23 14.43 23.94 -2.00
CA GLN A 23 14.40 22.49 -2.16
C GLN A 23 15.71 22.01 -2.79
N LYS A 24 16.25 20.91 -2.27
CA LYS A 24 17.45 20.25 -2.83
C LYS A 24 17.13 18.84 -3.32
N ASN A 25 18.11 18.13 -3.86
CA ASN A 25 17.99 16.75 -4.31
C ASN A 25 19.29 15.99 -4.00
N ASP A 26 19.88 16.26 -2.83
CA ASP A 26 21.24 15.83 -2.46
C ASP A 26 21.30 14.34 -2.05
N GLY A 27 20.14 13.75 -1.79
CA GLY A 27 19.98 12.35 -1.44
C GLY A 27 18.62 11.81 -1.91
N LEU A 28 18.27 10.62 -1.43
CA LEU A 28 17.03 9.95 -1.80
C LEU A 28 16.34 9.43 -0.54
N ILE A 29 15.02 9.62 -0.44
CA ILE A 29 14.23 9.07 0.67
C ILE A 29 12.90 8.51 0.20
N ASN A 30 12.48 7.38 0.77
CA ASN A 30 11.16 6.83 0.58
C ASN A 30 10.18 7.29 1.69
N ILE A 31 9.14 8.03 1.31
CA ILE A 31 8.06 8.42 2.21
C ILE A 31 6.87 7.47 2.05
N HIS A 32 6.54 6.73 3.11
CA HIS A 32 5.41 5.79 3.11
C HIS A 32 4.68 5.75 4.46
N ARG A 33 3.57 5.00 4.53
CA ARG A 33 2.89 4.74 5.81
C ARG A 33 3.64 3.65 6.59
N TYR A 34 4.56 4.06 7.46
CA TYR A 34 5.22 3.13 8.38
C TYR A 34 4.30 2.79 9.57
N ASP A 35 3.50 1.72 9.45
CA ASP A 35 2.56 1.26 10.50
C ASP A 35 2.90 -0.16 10.96
N VAL A 36 3.57 -0.28 12.11
CA VAL A 36 3.93 -1.59 12.71
C VAL A 36 2.71 -2.43 13.11
N SER A 37 1.52 -1.83 13.22
CA SER A 37 0.26 -2.55 13.48
C SER A 37 -0.42 -3.09 12.21
N ASN A 38 0.14 -2.82 11.03
CA ASN A 38 -0.38 -3.27 9.75
C ASN A 38 0.78 -3.70 8.85
N VAL A 39 1.06 -5.00 8.85
CA VAL A 39 2.16 -5.60 8.08
C VAL A 39 2.10 -5.25 6.58
N GLY A 40 0.90 -5.10 6.04
CA GLY A 40 0.72 -4.70 4.65
C GLY A 40 1.21 -3.28 4.35
N ASP A 41 0.92 -2.31 5.21
CA ASP A 41 1.41 -0.93 5.03
C ASP A 41 2.92 -0.82 5.34
N LEU A 42 3.43 -1.68 6.23
CA LEU A 42 4.84 -1.72 6.61
C LEU A 42 5.76 -2.21 5.47
N TYR A 43 5.35 -3.26 4.76
CA TYR A 43 6.16 -3.94 3.74
C TYR A 43 5.84 -3.56 2.30
N CYS A 44 4.95 -2.58 2.07
CA CYS A 44 4.61 -2.12 0.73
C CYS A 44 5.57 -1.05 0.16
N ALA A 45 6.75 -0.87 0.75
CA ALA A 45 7.60 0.29 0.50
C ALA A 45 8.96 -0.14 -0.11
N PRO A 46 9.46 0.55 -1.15
CA PRO A 46 10.65 0.12 -1.91
C PRO A 46 11.94 0.13 -1.09
N HIS A 47 12.04 0.89 0.02
CA HIS A 47 13.24 0.87 0.87
C HIS A 47 13.57 -0.49 1.47
N GLN A 48 12.59 -1.38 1.54
CA GLN A 48 12.75 -2.75 2.02
C GLN A 48 13.45 -3.67 1.00
N TYR A 49 13.55 -3.28 -0.27
CA TYR A 49 13.90 -4.19 -1.37
C TYR A 49 15.00 -3.67 -2.32
N PHE A 50 15.40 -2.41 -2.19
CA PHE A 50 16.41 -1.79 -3.05
C PHE A 50 17.52 -1.16 -2.22
N LYS A 51 18.78 -1.55 -2.50
CA LYS A 51 19.99 -1.10 -1.80
C LYS A 51 20.16 0.43 -1.82
N GLU A 52 19.71 1.08 -2.89
CA GLU A 52 19.79 2.52 -3.08
C GLU A 52 18.99 3.28 -2.02
N LEU A 53 17.98 2.62 -1.44
CA LEU A 53 17.06 3.12 -0.43
C LEU A 53 17.26 2.50 0.96
N GLU A 54 18.24 1.63 1.16
CA GLU A 54 18.44 0.93 2.44
C GLU A 54 18.60 1.93 3.59
N GLY A 55 17.74 1.81 4.61
CA GLY A 55 17.70 2.72 5.76
C GLY A 55 17.18 4.14 5.46
N LYS A 56 16.76 4.44 4.22
CA LYS A 56 16.32 5.77 3.78
C LYS A 56 14.79 5.83 3.67
N TYR A 57 14.11 5.97 4.80
CA TYR A 57 12.66 6.08 4.84
C TYR A 57 12.15 7.09 5.88
N SER A 58 10.92 7.56 5.67
CA SER A 58 10.21 8.41 6.63
C SER A 58 8.71 8.10 6.67
N ASP A 59 8.12 8.22 7.85
CA ASP A 59 6.68 8.05 8.03
C ASP A 59 5.91 9.27 7.49
N ILE A 60 5.04 9.06 6.51
CA ILE A 60 4.13 10.07 5.95
C ILE A 60 3.26 10.80 7.01
N PHE A 61 3.08 10.27 8.23
CA PHE A 61 2.37 10.98 9.31
C PHE A 61 3.26 11.71 10.32
N LEU A 62 4.57 11.81 10.14
CA LEU A 62 5.42 12.61 11.05
C LEU A 62 4.87 14.04 11.24
N TYR A 63 4.30 14.65 10.20
CA TYR A 63 3.69 15.99 10.29
C TYR A 63 2.49 16.07 11.25
N LYS A 64 1.82 14.94 11.53
CA LYS A 64 0.65 14.88 12.45
C LYS A 64 1.09 14.77 13.91
N ARG A 65 2.33 14.36 14.17
CA ARG A 65 2.83 14.10 15.52
C ARG A 65 3.02 15.41 16.27
N THR A 66 2.76 15.37 17.58
CA THR A 66 2.82 16.55 18.45
C THR A 66 4.25 16.92 18.82
N ASP A 67 5.20 15.99 18.74
CA ASP A 67 6.62 16.29 18.94
C ASP A 67 7.16 17.15 17.78
N GLN A 68 7.91 18.19 18.13
CA GLN A 68 8.58 19.04 17.16
C GLN A 68 9.74 18.33 16.45
N LYS A 69 10.40 17.38 17.12
CA LYS A 69 11.48 16.58 16.53
C LYS A 69 10.98 15.76 15.34
N ASP A 70 9.85 15.07 15.49
CA ASP A 70 9.21 14.33 14.39
C ASP A 70 8.94 15.25 13.18
N ARG A 71 8.38 16.44 13.43
CA ARG A 71 8.07 17.39 12.36
C ARG A 71 9.32 17.96 11.70
N ASN A 72 10.36 18.27 12.48
CA ASN A 72 11.63 18.75 11.96
C ASN A 72 12.36 17.66 11.17
N GLN A 73 12.29 16.41 11.60
CA GLN A 73 12.80 15.26 10.84
C GLN A 73 12.13 15.23 9.47
N LEU A 74 10.80 15.25 9.40
CA LEU A 74 10.09 15.27 8.11
C LEU A 74 10.47 16.47 7.24
N VAL A 75 10.70 17.64 7.84
CA VAL A 75 11.14 18.83 7.09
C VAL A 75 12.50 18.58 6.44
N ASN A 76 13.48 18.07 7.19
CA ASN A 76 14.83 17.81 6.68
C ASN A 76 14.81 16.69 5.64
N ASP A 77 14.13 15.59 5.96
CA ASP A 77 13.88 14.44 5.09
C ASP A 77 13.38 14.90 3.71
N ILE A 78 12.40 15.82 3.69
CA ILE A 78 11.80 16.30 2.44
C ILE A 78 12.64 17.40 1.78
N VAL A 79 13.23 18.34 2.52
CA VAL A 79 13.94 19.48 1.92
C VAL A 79 15.23 19.04 1.23
N ASP A 80 16.01 18.16 1.88
CA ASP A 80 17.35 17.80 1.40
C ASP A 80 17.33 16.70 0.32
N ASN A 81 16.33 15.81 0.30
CA ASN A 81 16.35 14.59 -0.54
C ASN A 81 15.33 14.61 -1.67
N SER A 82 15.65 14.04 -2.83
CA SER A 82 14.64 13.59 -3.78
C SER A 82 13.70 12.56 -3.15
N LEU A 83 12.47 12.48 -3.68
CA LEU A 83 11.37 11.79 -3.01
C LEU A 83 10.90 10.59 -3.81
N ILE A 84 10.81 9.44 -3.16
CA ILE A 84 9.92 8.36 -3.59
C ILE A 84 8.73 8.32 -2.65
N ILE A 85 7.55 8.69 -3.14
CA ILE A 85 6.31 8.61 -2.39
C ILE A 85 5.64 7.30 -2.74
N GLY A 86 5.43 6.42 -1.77
CA GLY A 86 4.50 5.33 -2.03
C GLY A 86 4.75 4.02 -1.35
N GLY A 87 4.11 3.01 -1.94
CA GLY A 87 3.39 1.96 -1.26
C GLY A 87 1.97 2.38 -0.87
N GLY A 88 1.07 1.40 -0.79
CA GLY A 88 -0.20 1.52 -0.09
C GLY A 88 -1.31 2.30 -0.80
N GLY A 89 -2.41 2.55 -0.07
CA GLY A 89 -3.63 3.17 -0.58
C GLY A 89 -3.73 4.66 -0.25
N LEU A 90 -2.90 5.47 -0.90
CA LEU A 90 -2.71 6.90 -0.61
C LEU A 90 -3.63 7.84 -1.42
N LEU A 91 -4.18 7.39 -2.55
CA LEU A 91 -5.03 8.18 -3.45
C LEU A 91 -6.52 8.04 -3.06
N ASN A 92 -7.33 9.06 -3.35
CA ASN A 92 -8.77 9.13 -3.05
C ASN A 92 -9.11 8.70 -1.61
N ARG A 93 -8.26 9.09 -0.67
CA ARG A 93 -8.39 8.73 0.74
C ARG A 93 -8.23 9.98 1.57
N GLY A 94 -9.31 10.45 2.18
CA GLY A 94 -9.34 11.75 2.88
C GLY A 94 -8.26 11.96 3.96
N SER A 95 -7.71 10.89 4.54
CA SER A 95 -6.59 10.99 5.48
C SER A 95 -5.23 11.33 4.84
N PHE A 96 -5.13 11.26 3.51
CA PHE A 96 -3.94 11.46 2.68
C PHE A 96 -4.08 12.56 1.63
N THR A 97 -5.30 12.98 1.26
CA THR A 97 -5.55 13.97 0.18
C THR A 97 -4.68 15.22 0.26
N ASN A 98 -4.57 15.88 1.43
CA ASN A 98 -3.74 17.09 1.51
C ASN A 98 -2.24 16.80 1.41
N GLN A 99 -1.80 15.59 1.77
CA GLN A 99 -0.41 15.19 1.63
C GLN A 99 -0.07 14.93 0.17
N MET A 100 -0.95 14.23 -0.55
CA MET A 100 -0.77 14.02 -1.98
C MET A 100 -0.76 15.36 -2.74
N LYS A 101 -1.68 16.28 -2.44
CA LYS A 101 -1.68 17.64 -3.02
C LYS A 101 -0.42 18.44 -2.67
N PHE A 102 0.15 18.20 -1.49
CA PHE A 102 1.40 18.83 -1.09
C PHE A 102 2.59 18.27 -1.88
N TYR A 103 2.66 16.95 -2.09
CA TYR A 103 3.71 16.34 -2.92
C TYR A 103 3.58 16.72 -4.40
N GLU A 104 2.36 16.79 -4.93
CA GLU A 104 2.08 17.30 -6.28
C GLU A 104 2.63 18.73 -6.44
N LYS A 105 2.36 19.60 -5.47
CA LYS A 105 2.88 20.97 -5.50
C LYS A 105 4.40 21.03 -5.42
N LEU A 106 5.05 20.18 -4.62
CA LEU A 106 6.51 20.09 -4.58
C LEU A 106 7.08 19.66 -5.93
N ALA A 107 6.49 18.64 -6.56
CA ALA A 107 6.89 18.17 -7.88
C ALA A 107 6.78 19.28 -8.94
N GLN A 108 5.68 20.03 -8.93
CA GLN A 108 5.48 21.20 -9.80
C GLN A 108 6.49 22.33 -9.56
N GLN A 109 7.09 22.41 -8.36
CA GLN A 109 8.15 23.35 -8.01
C GLN A 109 9.56 22.81 -8.33
N GLY A 110 9.67 21.71 -9.07
CA GLY A 110 10.94 21.14 -9.52
C GLY A 110 11.57 20.12 -8.56
N LYS A 111 10.87 19.73 -7.48
CA LYS A 111 11.35 18.66 -6.60
C LYS A 111 11.29 17.32 -7.34
N LYS A 112 12.42 16.60 -7.46
CA LYS A 112 12.42 15.25 -8.05
C LYS A 112 11.57 14.32 -7.18
N THR A 113 10.45 13.89 -7.73
CA THR A 113 9.44 13.12 -7.00
C THR A 113 8.91 12.00 -7.88
N VAL A 114 9.02 10.76 -7.39
CA VAL A 114 8.50 9.54 -8.02
C VAL A 114 7.38 8.98 -7.17
N LEU A 115 6.27 8.56 -7.80
CA LEU A 115 5.24 7.76 -7.14
C LEU A 115 5.49 6.27 -7.40
N TRP A 116 5.48 5.46 -6.34
CA TRP A 116 5.80 4.02 -6.46
C TRP A 116 4.68 3.15 -5.90
N GLY A 117 3.98 2.42 -6.77
CA GLY A 117 3.00 1.39 -6.39
C GLY A 117 1.89 1.92 -5.49
N ILE A 118 1.53 3.20 -5.63
CA ILE A 118 0.42 3.80 -4.88
C ILE A 118 -0.91 3.45 -5.53
N GLY A 119 -2.00 3.49 -4.78
CA GLY A 119 -3.34 3.35 -5.37
C GLY A 119 -4.45 4.01 -4.60
N HIS A 120 -5.64 4.00 -5.18
CA HIS A 120 -6.84 4.60 -4.61
C HIS A 120 -7.44 3.77 -3.47
N ASN A 121 -8.11 4.40 -2.50
CA ASN A 121 -8.67 3.72 -1.34
C ASN A 121 -9.94 4.42 -0.80
N GLU A 122 -10.89 4.68 -1.69
CA GLU A 122 -12.20 5.24 -1.33
C GLU A 122 -12.97 4.24 -0.47
N LYS A 123 -13.61 4.73 0.60
CA LYS A 123 -14.37 3.95 1.58
C LYS A 123 -15.88 4.04 1.43
N LYS A 124 -16.38 4.97 0.62
CA LYS A 124 -17.80 5.05 0.27
C LYS A 124 -18.14 3.89 -0.67
N SER A 125 -18.92 2.93 -0.18
CA SER A 125 -19.35 1.75 -0.95
C SER A 125 -20.08 2.11 -2.24
N SER A 126 -20.82 3.22 -2.26
CA SER A 126 -21.50 3.73 -3.47
C SER A 126 -20.57 4.10 -4.62
N LEU A 127 -19.27 4.31 -4.34
CA LEU A 127 -18.21 4.66 -5.29
C LEU A 127 -17.31 3.48 -5.67
N TYR A 128 -17.53 2.29 -5.11
CA TYR A 128 -16.77 1.10 -5.48
C TYR A 128 -16.97 0.77 -6.96
N GLY A 129 -15.87 0.48 -7.67
CA GLY A 129 -15.89 0.25 -9.12
C GLY A 129 -16.22 1.47 -9.99
N LYS A 130 -16.35 2.67 -9.40
CA LYS A 130 -16.73 3.91 -10.09
C LYS A 130 -15.68 5.02 -10.00
N ILE A 131 -14.48 4.70 -9.51
CA ILE A 131 -13.37 5.65 -9.48
C ILE A 131 -12.85 5.82 -10.90
N ASN A 132 -12.81 7.06 -11.37
CA ASN A 132 -12.35 7.42 -12.72
C ASN A 132 -11.26 8.50 -12.72
N SER A 133 -10.91 9.01 -11.53
CA SER A 133 -9.92 10.07 -11.35
C SER A 133 -9.33 10.01 -9.94
N TYR A 134 -8.08 10.41 -9.84
CA TYR A 134 -7.38 10.58 -8.56
C TYR A 134 -7.64 11.96 -7.96
N ASP A 135 -7.38 12.11 -6.66
CA ASP A 135 -7.47 13.39 -5.95
C ASP A 135 -6.27 14.33 -6.19
N VAL A 136 -5.33 13.90 -7.04
CA VAL A 136 -4.16 14.62 -7.58
C VAL A 136 -3.90 14.21 -9.03
N ASP A 137 -3.20 15.05 -9.79
CA ASP A 137 -2.73 14.73 -11.13
C ASP A 137 -1.36 14.03 -11.05
N VAL A 138 -1.35 12.71 -11.21
CA VAL A 138 -0.13 11.89 -11.17
C VAL A 138 0.85 12.20 -12.30
N THR A 139 0.41 12.89 -13.37
CA THR A 139 1.29 13.32 -14.47
C THR A 139 2.17 14.52 -14.11
N LYS A 140 1.93 15.17 -12.97
CA LYS A 140 2.76 16.27 -12.46
C LYS A 140 4.02 15.81 -11.73
N PHE A 141 4.16 14.51 -11.53
CA PHE A 141 5.33 13.90 -10.91
C PHE A 141 6.33 13.47 -11.99
N GLY A 142 7.61 13.32 -11.62
CA GLY A 142 8.63 12.92 -12.58
C GLY A 142 8.38 11.54 -13.17
N MET A 143 7.92 10.61 -12.32
CA MET A 143 7.43 9.30 -12.72
C MET A 143 6.30 8.86 -11.79
N ALA A 144 5.35 8.10 -12.31
CA ALA A 144 4.23 7.59 -11.53
C ALA A 144 3.90 6.13 -11.86
N GLY A 145 4.24 5.23 -10.93
CA GLY A 145 3.76 3.86 -10.91
C GLY A 145 2.56 3.71 -9.97
N THR A 146 1.44 3.23 -10.49
CA THR A 146 0.19 3.03 -9.74
C THR A 146 -0.25 1.58 -9.78
N ARG A 147 -0.79 1.07 -8.68
CA ARG A 147 -1.25 -0.33 -8.60
C ARG A 147 -2.69 -0.53 -9.08
N ASP A 148 -3.33 0.55 -9.51
CA ASP A 148 -4.71 0.57 -10.02
C ASP A 148 -4.64 0.48 -11.55
N TYR A 149 -5.05 -0.65 -12.12
CA TYR A 149 -4.72 -1.05 -13.49
C TYR A 149 -5.35 -0.15 -14.57
N LYS A 150 -6.57 0.33 -14.35
CA LYS A 150 -7.36 1.10 -15.32
C LYS A 150 -7.21 2.61 -15.11
N MET A 151 -6.32 3.04 -14.23
CA MET A 151 -6.19 4.43 -13.79
C MET A 151 -4.89 5.07 -14.29
N PRO A 152 -4.78 6.41 -14.26
CA PRO A 152 -3.59 7.11 -14.75
C PRO A 152 -2.28 6.66 -14.10
N GLY A 153 -1.17 6.78 -14.83
CA GLY A 153 0.14 6.28 -14.43
C GLY A 153 0.48 4.94 -15.08
N GLU A 154 1.72 4.49 -14.88
CA GLU A 154 2.15 3.17 -15.31
C GLU A 154 1.67 2.13 -14.31
N TRP A 155 1.13 1.00 -14.78
CA TRP A 155 0.72 -0.06 -13.87
C TRP A 155 1.95 -0.70 -13.19
N LEU A 156 2.02 -0.51 -11.87
CA LEU A 156 3.10 -0.98 -11.00
C LEU A 156 2.49 -1.64 -9.75
N PRO A 157 2.51 -2.98 -9.66
CA PRO A 157 1.97 -3.69 -8.51
C PRO A 157 2.82 -3.42 -7.26
N CYS A 158 2.25 -3.74 -6.09
CA CYS A 158 2.91 -3.50 -4.81
C CYS A 158 4.28 -4.18 -4.74
N VAL A 159 5.33 -3.40 -4.46
CA VAL A 159 6.74 -3.82 -4.44
C VAL A 159 7.05 -4.99 -3.49
N SER A 160 6.15 -5.29 -2.55
CA SER A 160 6.27 -6.45 -1.66
C SER A 160 6.44 -7.80 -2.39
N CYS A 161 6.10 -7.91 -3.68
CA CYS A 161 6.42 -9.11 -4.47
C CYS A 161 7.91 -9.44 -4.55
N LEU A 162 8.79 -8.49 -4.25
CA LEU A 162 10.24 -8.71 -4.19
C LEU A 162 10.70 -9.40 -2.89
N HIS A 163 9.82 -9.61 -1.92
CA HIS A 163 10.20 -10.22 -0.65
C HIS A 163 10.60 -11.70 -0.82
N GLU A 164 11.67 -12.12 -0.15
CA GLU A 164 12.25 -13.47 -0.25
C GLU A 164 11.32 -14.60 0.24
N LEU A 165 10.43 -14.31 1.19
CA LEU A 165 9.39 -15.24 1.63
C LEU A 165 8.51 -15.79 0.48
N PHE A 166 8.43 -15.11 -0.66
CA PHE A 166 7.73 -15.64 -1.83
C PHE A 166 8.52 -16.70 -2.61
N ASP A 167 9.81 -16.89 -2.32
CA ASP A 167 10.67 -17.91 -2.92
C ASP A 167 10.59 -19.26 -2.18
N ASN A 168 10.01 -19.26 -0.98
CA ASN A 168 9.84 -20.47 -0.18
C ASN A 168 8.79 -21.41 -0.79
N SER A 169 9.00 -22.71 -0.60
CA SER A 169 7.99 -23.73 -0.86
C SER A 169 7.11 -23.95 0.36
N TYR A 170 5.79 -23.96 0.16
CA TYR A 170 4.82 -24.13 1.25
C TYR A 170 3.96 -25.38 1.01
N LYS A 171 3.89 -26.25 2.01
CA LYS A 171 3.00 -27.41 1.98
C LYS A 171 1.58 -26.99 2.38
N THR A 172 0.62 -27.24 1.49
CA THR A 172 -0.81 -27.08 1.82
C THR A 172 -1.24 -28.11 2.86
N THR A 173 -1.80 -27.63 3.98
CA THR A 173 -2.31 -28.47 5.08
C THR A 173 -3.73 -28.09 5.53
N GLN A 174 -4.32 -27.02 4.98
CA GLN A 174 -5.71 -26.63 5.23
C GLN A 174 -6.43 -26.26 3.93
N GLU A 175 -7.69 -26.64 3.80
CA GLU A 175 -8.50 -26.35 2.60
C GLU A 175 -8.81 -24.85 2.51
N ILE A 176 -9.26 -24.22 3.61
CA ILE A 176 -9.66 -22.81 3.65
C ILE A 176 -8.89 -22.11 4.78
N GLY A 177 -8.35 -20.93 4.49
CA GLY A 177 -7.82 -19.98 5.47
C GLY A 177 -8.53 -18.64 5.38
N VAL A 178 -8.85 -18.04 6.52
CA VAL A 178 -9.54 -16.75 6.59
C VAL A 178 -8.62 -15.67 7.15
N ILE A 179 -8.39 -14.61 6.38
CA ILE A 179 -7.51 -13.51 6.79
C ILE A 179 -8.31 -12.22 6.89
N PHE A 180 -8.50 -11.75 8.12
CA PHE A 180 -9.22 -10.52 8.38
C PHE A 180 -8.33 -9.28 8.30
N HIS A 181 -8.91 -8.15 7.92
CA HIS A 181 -8.33 -6.84 8.12
C HIS A 181 -8.38 -6.46 9.62
N LYS A 182 -7.45 -5.63 10.08
CA LYS A 182 -7.26 -5.24 11.49
C LYS A 182 -8.49 -4.66 12.19
N LYS A 183 -9.45 -4.13 11.43
CA LYS A 183 -10.74 -3.65 11.97
C LYS A 183 -11.84 -4.71 11.98
N THR A 184 -11.74 -5.69 11.12
CA THR A 184 -12.74 -6.74 10.93
C THR A 184 -12.53 -7.86 11.94
N ILE A 185 -11.28 -8.18 12.26
CA ILE A 185 -10.93 -9.12 13.33
C ILE A 185 -11.50 -8.69 14.70
N GLN A 186 -11.80 -7.40 14.89
CA GLN A 186 -12.38 -6.84 16.11
C GLN A 186 -13.92 -6.94 16.16
N GLN A 187 -14.56 -7.60 15.19
CA GLN A 187 -16.02 -7.69 15.07
C GLN A 187 -16.50 -9.13 15.27
N PRO A 188 -16.88 -9.53 16.50
CA PRO A 188 -17.30 -10.89 16.81
C PRO A 188 -18.43 -11.43 15.94
N SER A 189 -19.37 -10.56 15.54
CA SER A 189 -20.50 -10.92 14.66
C SER A 189 -20.07 -11.36 13.26
N ILE A 190 -18.87 -10.95 12.82
CA ILE A 190 -18.28 -11.37 11.55
C ILE A 190 -17.39 -12.59 11.79
N THR A 191 -16.49 -12.53 12.77
CA THR A 191 -15.51 -13.61 13.00
C THR A 191 -16.18 -14.92 13.41
N SER A 192 -17.32 -14.87 14.12
CA SER A 192 -18.09 -16.06 14.51
C SER A 192 -18.60 -16.86 13.32
N LYS A 193 -18.79 -16.24 12.14
CA LYS A 193 -19.19 -16.92 10.90
C LYS A 193 -18.13 -17.89 10.38
N PHE A 194 -16.87 -17.69 10.79
CA PHE A 194 -15.71 -18.47 10.34
C PHE A 194 -15.03 -19.24 11.48
N LYS A 195 -15.67 -19.40 12.64
CA LYS A 195 -15.07 -20.02 13.84
C LYS A 195 -14.55 -21.45 13.64
N GLU A 196 -15.11 -22.18 12.68
CA GLU A 196 -14.72 -23.56 12.34
C GLU A 196 -13.49 -23.62 11.40
N TYR A 197 -12.99 -22.47 10.93
CA TYR A 197 -11.87 -22.39 9.99
C TYR A 197 -10.68 -21.70 10.64
N PRO A 198 -9.44 -22.13 10.33
CA PRO A 198 -8.26 -21.40 10.79
C PRO A 198 -8.32 -19.97 10.26
N SER A 199 -8.06 -19.01 11.14
CA SER A 199 -8.08 -17.59 10.79
C SER A 199 -6.93 -16.82 11.41
N THR A 200 -6.58 -15.71 10.76
CA THR A 200 -5.57 -14.75 11.22
C THR A 200 -5.94 -13.34 10.75
N SER A 201 -5.05 -12.36 10.91
CA SER A 201 -5.25 -11.01 10.39
C SER A 201 -3.94 -10.34 9.99
N ASN A 202 -4.02 -9.18 9.33
CA ASN A 202 -2.86 -8.38 8.94
C ASN A 202 -2.17 -7.63 10.10
N THR A 203 -2.42 -8.01 11.34
CA THR A 203 -1.73 -7.50 12.54
C THR A 203 -0.62 -8.42 13.03
N VAL A 204 -0.49 -9.63 12.46
CA VAL A 204 0.63 -10.53 12.72
C VAL A 204 1.86 -10.10 11.91
N ASP A 205 3.02 -10.67 12.21
CA ASP A 205 4.24 -10.44 11.43
C ASP A 205 4.14 -11.02 10.01
N LEU A 206 5.05 -10.61 9.14
CA LEU A 206 5.00 -10.97 7.72
C LEU A 206 5.18 -12.46 7.52
N GLU A 207 6.21 -13.05 8.13
CA GLU A 207 6.50 -14.48 8.02
C GLU A 207 5.32 -15.32 8.49
N GLY A 208 4.74 -15.00 9.64
CA GLY A 208 3.54 -15.67 10.17
C GLY A 208 2.36 -15.60 9.20
N LEU A 209 2.13 -14.45 8.55
CA LEU A 209 1.05 -14.30 7.58
C LEU A 209 1.33 -15.05 6.26
N ILE A 210 2.55 -14.97 5.73
CA ILE A 210 2.92 -15.68 4.49
C ILE A 210 2.89 -17.20 4.73
N ASN A 211 3.36 -17.70 5.88
CA ASN A 211 3.24 -19.10 6.28
C ASN A 211 1.77 -19.56 6.35
N PHE A 212 0.90 -18.73 6.94
CA PHE A 212 -0.54 -19.01 7.00
C PHE A 212 -1.16 -19.10 5.59
N ILE A 213 -0.79 -18.19 4.69
CA ILE A 213 -1.22 -18.22 3.29
C ILE A 213 -0.70 -19.50 2.62
N GLY A 214 0.60 -19.77 2.76
CA GLY A 214 1.30 -20.88 2.14
C GLY A 214 0.69 -22.25 2.45
N ARG A 215 0.23 -22.45 3.70
CA ARG A 215 -0.42 -23.71 4.10
C ARG A 215 -1.89 -23.84 3.69
N SER A 216 -2.51 -22.79 3.16
CA SER A 216 -3.91 -22.79 2.73
C SER A 216 -4.05 -23.09 1.23
N GLU A 217 -5.12 -23.78 0.83
CA GLU A 217 -5.47 -23.93 -0.60
C GLU A 217 -6.30 -22.73 -1.09
N HIS A 218 -7.35 -22.41 -0.34
CA HIS A 218 -8.26 -21.29 -0.58
C HIS A 218 -8.09 -20.22 0.49
N ILE A 219 -8.15 -18.96 0.08
CA ILE A 219 -8.09 -17.80 0.98
C ILE A 219 -9.37 -16.98 0.84
N ILE A 220 -9.98 -16.66 1.97
CA ILE A 220 -11.03 -15.66 2.10
C ILE A 220 -10.45 -14.46 2.84
N THR A 221 -10.58 -13.25 2.29
CA THR A 221 -10.04 -12.06 2.96
C THR A 221 -10.75 -10.76 2.62
N ASP A 222 -10.75 -9.81 3.55
CA ASP A 222 -11.11 -8.41 3.30
C ASP A 222 -9.88 -7.47 3.33
N SER A 223 -8.67 -8.03 3.26
CA SER A 223 -7.41 -7.27 3.22
C SER A 223 -6.77 -7.31 1.83
N TYR A 224 -6.39 -6.14 1.30
CA TYR A 224 -5.74 -6.04 -0.01
C TYR A 224 -4.40 -6.76 -0.05
N HIS A 225 -3.55 -6.58 0.96
CA HIS A 225 -2.23 -7.23 0.97
C HIS A 225 -2.36 -8.74 1.17
N ALA A 226 -3.34 -9.19 1.97
CA ALA A 226 -3.62 -10.63 2.07
C ALA A 226 -4.11 -11.21 0.75
N MET A 227 -5.02 -10.53 0.04
CA MET A 227 -5.46 -10.91 -1.31
C MET A 227 -4.25 -10.98 -2.25
N TYR A 228 -3.48 -9.90 -2.33
CA TYR A 228 -2.33 -9.78 -3.21
C TYR A 228 -1.30 -10.89 -2.96
N TRP A 229 -0.83 -11.06 -1.72
CA TRP A 229 0.16 -12.08 -1.37
C TRP A 229 -0.35 -13.51 -1.56
N SER A 230 -1.65 -13.75 -1.35
CA SER A 230 -2.26 -15.05 -1.64
C SER A 230 -2.24 -15.35 -3.13
N MET A 231 -2.52 -14.36 -3.98
CA MET A 231 -2.41 -14.54 -5.43
C MET A 231 -0.96 -14.73 -5.89
N LEU A 232 0.01 -14.04 -5.28
CA LEU A 232 1.43 -14.25 -5.56
C LEU A 232 1.89 -15.68 -5.24
N LEU A 233 1.38 -16.28 -4.15
CA LEU A 233 1.64 -17.66 -3.76
C LEU A 233 0.78 -18.70 -4.50
N GLY A 234 0.08 -18.30 -5.57
CA GLY A 234 -0.72 -19.20 -6.38
C GLY A 234 -1.91 -19.79 -5.62
N LYS A 235 -2.52 -19.04 -4.69
CA LYS A 235 -3.71 -19.50 -3.95
C LYS A 235 -4.99 -19.07 -4.64
N LYS A 236 -6.07 -19.82 -4.40
CA LYS A 236 -7.42 -19.49 -4.88
C LYS A 236 -8.04 -18.47 -3.92
N VAL A 237 -8.33 -17.27 -4.39
CA VAL A 237 -8.72 -16.15 -3.50
C VAL A 237 -10.15 -15.67 -3.75
N ALA A 238 -10.93 -15.59 -2.68
CA ALA A 238 -12.15 -14.80 -2.61
C ALA A 238 -11.95 -13.57 -1.73
N VAL A 239 -12.38 -12.42 -2.22
CA VAL A 239 -12.21 -11.13 -1.55
C VAL A 239 -13.54 -10.53 -1.15
N ILE A 240 -13.57 -9.94 0.04
CA ILE A 240 -14.71 -9.20 0.59
C ILE A 240 -14.35 -7.70 0.56
N PRO A 241 -14.82 -6.93 -0.43
CA PRO A 241 -14.33 -5.57 -0.63
C PRO A 241 -14.72 -4.61 0.49
N ASN A 242 -13.72 -3.92 1.05
CA ASN A 242 -13.90 -2.85 2.03
C ASN A 242 -13.43 -1.46 1.56
N SER A 243 -13.12 -1.32 0.27
CA SER A 243 -12.78 -0.05 -0.40
C SER A 243 -12.77 -0.23 -1.92
N SER A 244 -12.68 0.87 -2.66
CA SER A 244 -12.54 0.85 -4.12
C SER A 244 -11.32 0.07 -4.63
N LYS A 245 -10.22 0.01 -3.86
CA LYS A 245 -8.93 -0.60 -4.23
C LYS A 245 -8.98 -2.02 -4.81
N PHE A 246 -10.02 -2.79 -4.49
CA PHE A 246 -10.15 -4.16 -4.95
C PHE A 246 -10.65 -4.25 -6.40
N TYR A 247 -11.42 -3.25 -6.85
CA TYR A 247 -12.10 -3.26 -8.15
C TYR A 247 -11.24 -2.78 -9.31
N ASP A 248 -10.00 -2.38 -9.03
CA ASP A 248 -9.03 -1.95 -10.04
C ASP A 248 -7.71 -2.72 -9.95
N PHE A 249 -7.76 -3.88 -9.30
CA PHE A 249 -6.68 -4.83 -9.36
C PHE A 249 -6.73 -5.55 -10.72
N LYS A 250 -5.59 -5.74 -11.38
CA LYS A 250 -5.53 -6.26 -12.77
C LYS A 250 -6.17 -7.64 -12.93
N TYR A 251 -6.03 -8.51 -11.95
CA TYR A 251 -6.50 -9.89 -12.01
C TYR A 251 -7.64 -10.10 -11.04
N ASP A 252 -8.85 -10.27 -11.55
CA ASP A 252 -10.04 -10.29 -10.70
C ASP A 252 -10.02 -11.50 -9.75
N PRO A 253 -10.05 -11.29 -8.42
CA PRO A 253 -10.39 -12.34 -7.48
C PRO A 253 -11.88 -12.66 -7.56
N VAL A 254 -12.33 -13.71 -6.88
CA VAL A 254 -13.77 -13.90 -6.66
C VAL A 254 -14.27 -12.85 -5.67
N PHE A 255 -15.08 -11.92 -6.13
CA PHE A 255 -15.75 -10.94 -5.26
C PHE A 255 -16.91 -11.58 -4.51
N THR A 256 -16.94 -11.42 -3.19
CA THR A 256 -17.94 -12.03 -2.31
C THR A 256 -18.30 -11.14 -1.11
N ASP A 257 -19.17 -11.64 -0.25
CA ASP A 257 -19.53 -11.07 1.05
C ASP A 257 -19.30 -12.10 2.16
N PHE A 258 -19.43 -11.68 3.43
CA PHE A 258 -19.18 -12.57 4.57
C PHE A 258 -20.16 -13.75 4.67
N ASP A 259 -21.35 -13.66 4.09
CA ASP A 259 -22.38 -14.71 4.16
C ASP A 259 -22.18 -15.78 3.07
N ASN A 260 -21.64 -15.38 1.92
CA ASN A 260 -21.46 -16.24 0.75
C ASN A 260 -20.01 -16.72 0.54
N ALA A 261 -19.04 -16.19 1.28
CA ALA A 261 -17.61 -16.42 1.03
C ALA A 261 -17.22 -17.90 0.97
N LEU A 262 -17.70 -18.72 1.91
CA LEU A 262 -17.37 -20.16 1.96
C LEU A 262 -17.85 -20.92 0.72
N LYS A 263 -19.00 -20.52 0.16
CA LYS A 263 -19.53 -21.12 -1.06
C LYS A 263 -18.78 -20.62 -2.28
N GLN A 264 -18.55 -19.31 -2.37
CA GLN A 264 -18.02 -18.67 -3.58
C GLN A 264 -16.53 -18.88 -3.76
N VAL A 265 -15.75 -19.04 -2.68
CA VAL A 265 -14.29 -19.27 -2.78
C VAL A 265 -13.94 -20.51 -3.60
N LYS A 266 -14.83 -21.50 -3.68
CA LYS A 266 -14.66 -22.71 -4.48
C LYS A 266 -14.60 -22.44 -5.99
N ASN A 267 -15.08 -21.27 -6.44
CA ASN A 267 -15.03 -20.84 -7.83
C ASN A 267 -13.73 -20.06 -8.15
N ALA A 268 -12.89 -19.79 -7.15
CA ALA A 268 -11.68 -19.02 -7.37
C ALA A 268 -10.63 -19.86 -8.10
N THR A 269 -9.95 -19.22 -9.04
CA THR A 269 -8.89 -19.81 -9.85
C THR A 269 -7.54 -19.19 -9.49
N ILE A 270 -6.47 -19.85 -9.92
CA ILE A 270 -5.10 -19.39 -9.73
C ILE A 270 -4.68 -18.58 -10.96
N LYS A 271 -3.82 -17.58 -10.74
CA LYS A 271 -3.13 -16.86 -11.81
C LYS A 271 -1.65 -17.23 -11.82
N ASP A 272 -1.27 -18.12 -12.74
CA ASP A 272 0.12 -18.52 -12.91
C ASP A 272 0.98 -17.36 -13.42
N GLY A 273 2.24 -17.31 -12.97
CA GLY A 273 3.24 -16.33 -13.38
C GLY A 273 3.09 -14.93 -12.75
N LEU A 274 2.09 -14.69 -11.90
CA LEU A 274 1.83 -13.37 -11.33
C LEU A 274 3.01 -12.81 -10.52
N LEU A 275 3.70 -13.67 -9.76
CA LEU A 275 4.84 -13.26 -8.95
C LEU A 275 5.96 -12.67 -9.82
N GLU A 276 6.37 -13.40 -10.86
CA GLU A 276 7.45 -12.97 -11.74
C GLU A 276 7.06 -11.74 -12.57
N GLU A 277 5.82 -11.66 -13.05
CA GLU A 277 5.31 -10.44 -13.71
C GLU A 277 5.45 -9.22 -12.77
N CYS A 278 5.00 -9.34 -11.51
CA CYS A 278 5.09 -8.24 -10.56
C CYS A 278 6.54 -7.84 -10.24
N ARG A 279 7.45 -8.82 -10.14
CA ARG A 279 8.87 -8.62 -9.88
C ARG A 279 9.55 -7.91 -11.04
N GLU A 280 9.30 -8.36 -12.27
CA GLU A 280 9.84 -7.75 -13.47
C GLU A 280 9.42 -6.29 -13.60
N LEU A 281 8.14 -5.99 -13.41
CA LEU A 281 7.63 -4.61 -13.43
C LEU A 281 8.30 -3.73 -12.38
N ASN A 282 8.44 -4.21 -11.15
CA ASN A 282 9.10 -3.44 -10.09
C ASN A 282 10.60 -3.22 -10.36
N ARG A 283 11.33 -4.22 -10.87
CA ARG A 283 12.75 -4.07 -11.22
C ARG A 283 12.94 -3.11 -12.41
N ASN A 284 12.09 -3.20 -13.43
CA ASN A 284 12.15 -2.33 -14.61
C ASN A 284 11.76 -0.87 -14.27
N PHE A 285 10.78 -0.69 -13.38
CA PHE A 285 10.43 0.63 -12.87
C PHE A 285 11.57 1.20 -12.02
N ALA A 286 12.17 0.39 -11.15
CA ALA A 286 13.29 0.80 -10.29
C ALA A 286 14.46 1.37 -11.10
N LYS A 287 14.88 0.66 -12.16
CA LYS A 287 15.96 1.11 -13.04
C LYS A 287 15.73 2.53 -13.56
N ARG A 288 14.55 2.79 -14.13
CA ARG A 288 14.20 4.10 -14.68
C ARG A 288 14.01 5.16 -13.59
N ALA A 289 13.43 4.77 -12.46
CA ALA A 289 13.23 5.67 -11.32
C ALA A 289 14.57 6.16 -10.76
N PHE A 290 15.52 5.26 -10.54
CA PHE A 290 16.86 5.59 -10.04
C PHE A 290 17.67 6.41 -11.05
N GLU A 291 17.55 6.11 -12.35
CA GLU A 291 18.11 6.96 -13.41
C GLU A 291 17.56 8.39 -13.38
N TYR A 292 16.24 8.57 -13.28
CA TYR A 292 15.61 9.89 -13.13
C TYR A 292 16.07 10.62 -11.84
N LEU A 293 16.27 9.86 -10.77
CA LEU A 293 16.71 10.37 -9.48
C LEU A 293 18.23 10.60 -9.39
N GLU A 294 18.99 10.21 -10.42
CA GLU A 294 20.46 10.28 -10.48
C GLU A 294 21.17 9.53 -9.35
N VAL A 295 20.70 8.31 -9.03
CA VAL A 295 21.30 7.42 -8.02
C VAL A 295 21.62 6.02 -8.55
#